data_AF-A0A656KIE2-F1
#
_entry.id   AF-A0A656KIE2-F1
#
_cell.length_a   1.000
_cell.length_b   1.000
_cell.length_c   1.000
_cell.angle_alpha   90.00
_cell.angle_beta   90.00
_cell.angle_gamma   90.00
#
_symmetry.space_group_name_H-M   'P 1'
#
loop_
_entity.id
_entity.type
_entity.pdbx_description
1 polymer ?
#
loop_
_entity_poly.entity_id
_entity_poly.type
_entity_poly.pdbx_seq_one_letter_code
_entity_poly.pdbx_strand_id
1 'polypeptide(L)'
;MPLYVRSRDRDPLQDPLMFLAGGALIPICKVALLETFWGGLATISPHLQIGANTYFEFFEIQCRQALNNWEKYDLSELKFSHVTKVAKMFMAGSTRQEIELHLGEFLLGDCRIIASEIIDLTVRLVLMVPIWNFWQGVCPEESALTWVEGTVERSFERHFRPKSKQSPGSETEFSVKQSVILDKSFTAQRIEELGGLKIIWTNNLLDHLKMKPKDNQVYIYHYASYLNLQLKK
;
A
#
# COMPACT_ATOMS: atom_id res chain seq x y z
N MET A 1 27.42 -14.89 -11.38
CA MET A 1 26.16 -15.66 -11.33
C MET A 1 25.42 -15.40 -12.64
N PRO A 2 24.90 -16.44 -13.30
CA PRO A 2 24.58 -16.38 -14.73
C PRO A 2 23.35 -15.54 -15.01
N LEU A 3 23.42 -14.86 -16.15
CA LEU A 3 22.45 -13.94 -16.74
C LEU A 3 21.10 -14.65 -16.97
N TYR A 4 20.03 -13.98 -16.56
CA TYR A 4 18.65 -14.44 -16.71
C TYR A 4 18.32 -14.77 -18.17
N VAL A 5 18.01 -16.05 -18.41
CA VAL A 5 17.29 -16.46 -19.61
C VAL A 5 15.87 -15.91 -19.50
N ARG A 6 15.58 -14.81 -20.21
CA ARG A 6 14.20 -14.44 -20.54
C ARG A 6 13.62 -15.58 -21.38
N SER A 7 12.85 -16.48 -20.75
CA SER A 7 11.90 -17.31 -21.50
C SER A 7 10.94 -16.35 -22.19
N ARG A 8 11.01 -16.27 -23.52
CA ARG A 8 10.34 -15.22 -24.31
C ARG A 8 8.82 -15.42 -24.48
N ASP A 9 8.23 -16.52 -24.01
CA ASP A 9 6.86 -16.87 -24.39
C ASP A 9 5.82 -16.92 -23.25
N ARG A 10 6.19 -16.70 -21.98
CA ARG A 10 5.23 -16.68 -20.87
C ARG A 10 5.22 -15.33 -20.17
N ASP A 11 4.11 -14.61 -20.30
CA ASP A 11 3.82 -13.43 -19.49
C ASP A 11 3.38 -13.89 -18.08
N PRO A 12 4.21 -13.69 -17.03
CA PRO A 12 3.88 -14.12 -15.66
C PRO A 12 2.70 -13.34 -15.09
N LEU A 13 2.29 -12.21 -15.69
CA LEU A 13 1.11 -11.47 -15.25
C LEU A 13 -0.19 -12.18 -15.67
N GLN A 14 -0.15 -13.12 -16.62
CA GLN A 14 -1.32 -13.93 -16.99
C GLN A 14 -1.57 -15.08 -16.03
N ASP A 15 -0.69 -15.31 -15.08
CA ASP A 15 -0.87 -16.33 -14.07
C ASP A 15 -2.06 -15.97 -13.14
N PRO A 16 -2.92 -16.95 -12.79
CA PRO A 16 -3.98 -16.74 -11.81
C PRO A 16 -3.47 -16.24 -10.46
N LEU A 17 -4.16 -15.26 -9.88
CA LEU A 17 -3.85 -14.72 -8.55
C LEU A 17 -3.97 -15.80 -7.47
N MET A 18 -4.85 -16.78 -7.68
CA MET A 18 -5.10 -17.89 -6.76
C MET A 18 -3.86 -18.77 -6.48
N PHE A 19 -2.80 -18.68 -7.29
CA PHE A 19 -1.52 -19.33 -6.97
C PHE A 19 -0.98 -18.93 -5.59
N LEU A 20 -1.34 -17.74 -5.10
CA LEU A 20 -0.90 -17.27 -3.78
C LEU A 20 -1.66 -17.89 -2.62
N ALA A 21 -2.78 -18.59 -2.86
CA ALA A 21 -3.52 -19.27 -1.79
C ALA A 21 -2.65 -20.33 -1.08
N GLY A 22 -1.76 -21.01 -1.81
CA GLY A 22 -0.90 -22.07 -1.29
C GLY A 22 0.60 -21.90 -1.55
N GLY A 23 1.03 -20.75 -2.06
CA GLY A 23 2.40 -20.55 -2.54
C GLY A 23 2.94 -19.13 -2.36
N ALA A 24 4.17 -18.95 -2.82
CA ALA A 24 4.86 -17.67 -2.90
C ALA A 24 4.96 -17.20 -4.36
N LEU A 25 5.14 -15.90 -4.57
CA LEU A 25 5.34 -15.37 -5.92
C LEU A 25 6.65 -15.90 -6.51
N ILE A 26 6.59 -16.40 -7.73
CA ILE A 26 7.79 -16.78 -8.48
C ILE A 26 8.64 -15.53 -8.81
N PRO A 27 9.98 -15.64 -8.85
CA PRO A 27 10.86 -14.49 -9.04
C PRO A 27 10.55 -13.65 -10.28
N ILE A 28 10.16 -14.28 -11.39
CA ILE A 28 9.84 -13.57 -12.63
C ILE A 28 8.55 -12.73 -12.52
N CYS A 29 7.57 -13.20 -11.74
CA CYS A 29 6.34 -12.43 -11.46
C CYS A 29 6.66 -11.24 -10.56
N LYS A 30 7.52 -11.42 -9.55
CA LYS A 30 8.04 -10.32 -8.71
C LYS A 30 8.65 -9.20 -9.56
N VAL A 31 9.51 -9.54 -10.51
CA VAL A 31 10.12 -8.55 -11.43
C VAL A 31 9.05 -7.84 -12.27
N ALA A 32 8.12 -8.58 -12.87
CA ALA A 32 7.07 -8.01 -13.71
C ALA A 32 6.12 -7.07 -12.93
N LEU A 33 5.78 -7.42 -11.69
CA LEU A 33 5.00 -6.56 -10.79
C LEU A 33 5.74 -5.27 -10.45
N LEU A 34 7.02 -5.33 -10.08
CA LEU A 34 7.82 -4.13 -9.79
C LEU A 34 8.00 -3.24 -11.02
N GLU A 35 8.26 -3.83 -12.18
CA GLU A 35 8.33 -3.09 -13.45
C GLU A 35 7.02 -2.36 -13.75
N THR A 36 5.88 -3.01 -13.47
CA THR A 36 4.58 -2.42 -13.74
C THR A 36 4.20 -1.34 -12.74
N PHE A 37 4.48 -1.54 -11.45
CA PHE A 37 4.12 -0.57 -10.42
C PHE A 37 5.04 0.66 -10.43
N TRP A 38 6.34 0.49 -10.69
CA TRP A 38 7.34 1.55 -10.49
C TRP A 38 8.38 1.71 -11.61
N GLY A 39 8.20 1.10 -12.79
CA GLY A 39 8.99 1.45 -13.97
C GLY A 39 10.41 0.86 -14.06
N GLY A 40 10.70 -0.20 -13.31
CA GLY A 40 11.81 -1.12 -13.59
C GLY A 40 13.07 -1.00 -12.71
N LEU A 41 13.66 -2.17 -12.45
CA LEU A 41 14.73 -2.41 -11.48
C LEU A 41 16.10 -1.82 -11.87
N ALA A 42 16.24 -1.22 -13.06
CA ALA A 42 17.54 -0.88 -13.65
C ALA A 42 18.35 0.18 -12.88
N THR A 43 17.75 0.84 -11.87
CA THR A 43 18.42 1.81 -10.99
C THR A 43 18.19 1.50 -9.50
N ILE A 44 18.00 0.23 -9.15
CA ILE A 44 17.76 -0.20 -7.76
C ILE A 44 19.09 -0.48 -7.07
N SER A 45 19.47 0.44 -6.18
CA SER A 45 20.60 0.28 -5.26
C SER A 45 20.45 -1.02 -4.44
N PRO A 46 21.53 -1.70 -4.00
CA PRO A 46 21.45 -2.93 -3.21
C PRO A 46 20.56 -2.83 -1.96
N HIS A 47 20.48 -1.64 -1.33
CA HIS A 47 19.59 -1.39 -0.19
C HIS A 47 18.10 -1.51 -0.53
N LEU A 48 17.75 -1.29 -1.79
CA LEU A 48 16.39 -1.34 -2.32
C LEU A 48 16.00 -2.78 -2.70
N GLN A 49 16.97 -3.70 -2.89
CA GLN A 49 16.70 -5.14 -2.99
C GLN A 49 16.21 -5.74 -1.66
N ILE A 50 16.75 -5.28 -0.52
CA ILE A 50 16.27 -5.70 0.81
C ILE A 50 14.82 -5.24 1.01
N GLY A 51 14.50 -4.00 0.61
CA GLY A 51 13.13 -3.47 0.64
C GLY A 51 12.15 -4.24 -0.25
N ALA A 52 12.60 -4.77 -1.39
CA ALA A 52 11.76 -5.55 -2.30
C ALA A 52 11.30 -6.88 -1.70
N ASN A 53 12.15 -7.56 -0.89
CA ASN A 53 11.76 -8.81 -0.25
C ASN A 53 10.65 -8.59 0.79
N THR A 54 10.83 -7.60 1.66
CA THR A 54 9.82 -7.21 2.65
C THR A 54 8.52 -6.73 2.01
N TYR A 55 8.61 -6.01 0.89
CA TYR A 55 7.45 -5.67 0.09
C TYR A 55 6.69 -6.91 -0.40
N PHE A 56 7.38 -7.92 -0.92
CA PHE A 56 6.72 -9.12 -1.42
C PHE A 56 6.17 -10.02 -0.31
N GLU A 57 6.77 -10.03 0.87
CA GLU A 57 6.16 -10.64 2.05
C GLU A 57 4.80 -9.98 2.36
N PHE A 58 4.75 -8.64 2.40
CA PHE A 58 3.50 -7.90 2.55
C PHE A 58 2.51 -8.22 1.42
N PHE A 59 2.95 -8.16 0.16
CA PHE A 59 2.12 -8.42 -1.02
C PHE A 59 1.45 -9.79 -0.94
N GLU A 60 2.24 -10.83 -0.65
CA GLU A 60 1.77 -12.20 -0.57
C GLU A 60 0.80 -12.40 0.61
N ILE A 61 1.05 -11.76 1.76
CA ILE A 61 0.14 -11.79 2.91
C ILE A 61 -1.21 -11.13 2.57
N GLN A 62 -1.19 -9.95 1.97
CA GLN A 62 -2.42 -9.22 1.62
C GLN A 62 -3.24 -9.98 0.56
N CYS A 63 -2.58 -10.57 -0.44
CA CYS A 63 -3.24 -11.42 -1.42
C CYS A 63 -3.89 -12.65 -0.76
N ARG A 64 -3.18 -13.36 0.12
CA ARG A 64 -3.75 -14.52 0.84
C ARG A 64 -4.97 -14.15 1.68
N GLN A 65 -4.90 -13.03 2.39
CA GLN A 65 -6.04 -12.53 3.17
C GLN A 65 -7.24 -12.25 2.26
N ALA A 66 -7.02 -11.61 1.11
CA ALA A 66 -8.08 -11.35 0.14
C ALA A 66 -8.71 -12.66 -0.38
N LEU A 67 -7.88 -13.60 -0.83
CA LEU A 67 -8.31 -14.88 -1.37
C LEU A 67 -9.15 -15.68 -0.37
N ASN A 68 -8.77 -15.67 0.91
CA ASN A 68 -9.55 -16.33 1.96
C ASN A 68 -10.94 -15.70 2.14
N ASN A 69 -11.09 -14.38 2.02
CA ASN A 69 -12.41 -13.73 2.11
C ASN A 69 -13.27 -14.00 0.88
N TRP A 70 -12.61 -14.25 -0.25
CA TRP A 70 -13.25 -14.51 -1.52
C TRP A 70 -13.47 -16.01 -1.77
N GLU A 71 -13.33 -16.86 -0.76
CA GLU A 71 -13.41 -18.33 -0.89
C GLU A 71 -14.73 -18.81 -1.53
N LYS A 72 -15.81 -18.03 -1.39
CA LYS A 72 -17.14 -18.33 -1.93
C LYS A 72 -17.33 -17.95 -3.40
N TYR A 73 -16.37 -17.27 -4.01
CA TYR A 73 -16.43 -16.76 -5.38
C TYR A 73 -15.52 -17.58 -6.30
N ASP A 74 -15.91 -17.75 -7.57
CA ASP A 74 -15.02 -18.27 -8.60
C ASP A 74 -14.01 -17.21 -9.05
N LEU A 75 -12.73 -17.45 -8.70
CA LEU A 75 -11.60 -16.56 -8.99
C LEU A 75 -10.68 -17.12 -10.08
N SER A 76 -11.08 -18.17 -10.80
CA SER A 76 -10.26 -18.82 -11.84
C SER A 76 -9.76 -17.84 -12.91
N GLU A 77 -10.56 -16.82 -13.24
CA GLU A 77 -10.22 -15.78 -14.22
C GLU A 77 -9.43 -14.60 -13.63
N LEU A 78 -9.30 -14.49 -12.29
CA LEU A 78 -8.58 -13.38 -11.67
C LEU A 78 -7.06 -13.57 -11.82
N LYS A 79 -6.42 -12.69 -12.60
CA LYS A 79 -4.98 -12.73 -12.91
C LYS A 79 -4.22 -11.54 -12.33
N PHE A 80 -2.90 -11.66 -12.21
CA PHE A 80 -2.03 -10.52 -11.85
C PHE A 80 -2.13 -9.36 -12.84
N SER A 81 -2.45 -9.64 -14.10
CA SER A 81 -2.70 -8.63 -15.14
C SER A 81 -3.87 -7.71 -14.80
N HIS A 82 -4.89 -8.20 -14.08
CA HIS A 82 -6.00 -7.38 -13.62
C HIS A 82 -5.57 -6.40 -12.53
N VAL A 83 -4.81 -6.87 -11.53
CA VAL A 83 -4.23 -6.04 -10.46
C VAL A 83 -3.31 -4.98 -11.05
N THR A 84 -2.42 -5.36 -11.97
CA THR A 84 -1.52 -4.40 -12.63
C THR A 84 -2.24 -3.38 -13.51
N LYS A 85 -3.36 -3.76 -14.14
CA LYS A 85 -4.18 -2.84 -14.93
C LYS A 85 -4.85 -1.79 -14.05
N VAL A 86 -5.46 -2.21 -12.94
CA VAL A 86 -6.01 -1.28 -11.93
C VAL A 86 -4.91 -0.35 -11.42
N ALA A 87 -3.72 -0.90 -11.13
CA ALA A 87 -2.58 -0.12 -10.68
C ALA A 87 -2.22 1.01 -11.66
N LYS A 88 -2.11 0.68 -12.95
CA LYS A 88 -1.83 1.67 -14.00
C LYS A 88 -2.90 2.75 -14.08
N MET A 89 -4.18 2.39 -13.97
CA MET A 89 -5.29 3.34 -14.09
C MET A 89 -5.26 4.36 -12.95
N PHE A 90 -5.24 3.91 -11.69
CA PHE A 90 -5.25 4.87 -10.58
C PHE A 90 -3.96 5.70 -10.56
N MET A 91 -2.81 5.10 -10.91
CA MET A 91 -1.54 5.83 -10.98
C MET A 91 -1.49 6.87 -12.11
N ALA A 92 -2.37 6.76 -13.10
CA ALA A 92 -2.58 7.73 -14.17
C ALA A 92 -3.65 8.78 -13.80
N GLY A 93 -4.19 8.73 -12.58
CA GLY A 93 -5.19 9.68 -12.09
C GLY A 93 -6.63 9.32 -12.47
N SER A 94 -6.91 8.07 -12.91
CA SER A 94 -8.29 7.62 -13.10
C SER A 94 -9.06 7.63 -11.78
N THR A 95 -10.32 8.01 -11.85
CA THR A 95 -11.26 7.99 -10.72
C THR A 95 -11.69 6.56 -10.38
N ARG A 96 -12.16 6.36 -9.15
CA ARG A 96 -12.71 5.06 -8.72
C ARG A 96 -13.80 4.57 -9.68
N GLN A 97 -14.71 5.45 -10.07
CA GLN A 97 -15.83 5.12 -10.95
C GLN A 97 -15.37 4.69 -12.35
N GLU A 98 -14.37 5.36 -12.91
CA GLU A 98 -13.79 4.97 -14.21
C GLU A 98 -13.11 3.60 -14.13
N ILE A 99 -12.44 3.31 -13.01
CA ILE A 99 -11.82 2.01 -12.78
C ILE A 99 -12.88 0.92 -12.64
N GLU A 100 -13.93 1.15 -11.84
CA GLU A 100 -15.04 0.21 -11.66
C GLU A 100 -15.76 -0.08 -12.98
N LEU A 101 -16.03 0.95 -13.78
CA LEU A 101 -16.63 0.80 -15.11
C LEU A 101 -15.76 -0.07 -16.01
N HIS A 102 -14.45 0.23 -16.07
CA HIS A 102 -13.50 -0.54 -16.88
C HIS A 102 -13.36 -1.98 -16.41
N LEU A 103 -13.29 -2.22 -15.09
CA LEU A 103 -13.29 -3.56 -14.51
C LEU A 103 -14.54 -4.35 -14.93
N GLY A 104 -15.70 -3.69 -14.97
CA GLY A 104 -16.96 -4.28 -15.40
C GLY A 104 -16.95 -4.76 -16.86
N GLU A 105 -16.08 -4.23 -17.72
CA GLU A 105 -15.99 -4.68 -19.11
C GLU A 105 -15.20 -5.99 -19.25
N PHE A 106 -14.13 -6.16 -18.47
CA PHE A 106 -13.19 -7.27 -18.67
C PHE A 106 -13.21 -8.36 -17.59
N LEU A 107 -13.64 -8.06 -16.36
CA LEU A 107 -13.82 -9.10 -15.35
C LEU A 107 -14.97 -10.00 -15.78
N LEU A 108 -14.88 -11.29 -15.46
CA LEU A 108 -15.89 -12.30 -15.82
C LEU A 108 -16.42 -12.96 -14.55
N GLY A 109 -17.64 -13.47 -14.61
CA GLY A 109 -18.27 -14.20 -13.51
C GLY A 109 -18.24 -13.45 -12.18
N ASP A 110 -17.92 -14.17 -11.12
CA ASP A 110 -17.93 -13.67 -9.75
C ASP A 110 -16.90 -12.57 -9.49
N CYS A 111 -15.84 -12.48 -10.31
CA CYS A 111 -14.86 -11.40 -10.20
C CYS A 111 -15.50 -10.02 -10.36
N ARG A 112 -16.61 -9.90 -11.11
CA ARG A 112 -17.38 -8.64 -11.22
C ARG A 112 -18.02 -8.24 -9.89
N ILE A 113 -18.45 -9.21 -9.08
CA ILE A 113 -19.12 -8.99 -7.80
C ILE A 113 -18.13 -8.37 -6.81
N ILE A 114 -16.86 -8.81 -6.84
CA ILE A 114 -15.79 -8.32 -5.97
C ILE A 114 -14.90 -7.25 -6.61
N ALA A 115 -15.33 -6.61 -7.71
CA ALA A 115 -14.53 -5.63 -8.44
C ALA A 115 -14.03 -4.48 -7.53
N SER A 116 -14.91 -3.96 -6.67
CA SER A 116 -14.55 -2.94 -5.68
C SER A 116 -13.44 -3.42 -4.73
N GLU A 117 -13.50 -4.67 -4.27
CA GLU A 117 -12.51 -5.24 -3.35
C GLU A 117 -11.17 -5.49 -4.05
N ILE A 118 -11.19 -5.84 -5.34
CA ILE A 118 -9.98 -5.93 -6.18
C ILE A 118 -9.30 -4.55 -6.32
N ILE A 119 -10.09 -3.48 -6.48
CA ILE A 119 -9.56 -2.11 -6.49
C ILE A 119 -8.88 -1.79 -5.16
N ASP A 120 -9.57 -2.03 -4.05
CA ASP A 120 -9.07 -1.71 -2.71
C ASP A 120 -7.82 -2.53 -2.37
N LEU A 121 -7.80 -3.82 -2.72
CA LEU A 121 -6.61 -4.66 -2.63
C LEU A 121 -5.48 -4.08 -3.47
N THR A 122 -5.73 -3.72 -4.73
CA THR A 122 -4.67 -3.22 -5.62
C THR A 122 -4.04 -1.94 -5.09
N VAL A 123 -4.84 -0.97 -4.65
CA VAL A 123 -4.30 0.27 -4.09
C VAL A 123 -3.54 -0.01 -2.80
N ARG A 124 -4.02 -0.93 -1.95
CA ARG A 124 -3.25 -1.37 -0.78
C ARG A 124 -1.90 -1.99 -1.17
N LEU A 125 -1.87 -2.86 -2.18
CA LEU A 125 -0.65 -3.53 -2.64
C LEU A 125 0.37 -2.55 -3.24
N VAL A 126 -0.07 -1.44 -3.84
CA VAL A 126 0.80 -0.47 -4.52
C VAL A 126 1.13 0.75 -3.65
N LEU A 127 0.31 1.06 -2.64
CA LEU A 127 0.56 2.19 -1.74
C LEU A 127 0.97 1.76 -0.33
N MET A 128 0.85 0.48 0.01
CA MET A 128 1.08 -0.06 1.36
C MET A 128 0.28 0.70 2.44
N VAL A 129 -0.96 1.03 2.10
CA VAL A 129 -1.88 1.79 2.96
C VAL A 129 -3.17 0.99 3.14
N PRO A 130 -3.68 0.84 4.38
CA PRO A 130 -5.01 0.28 4.61
C PRO A 130 -6.10 1.13 3.97
N ILE A 131 -7.06 0.48 3.33
CA ILE A 131 -8.22 1.11 2.70
C ILE A 131 -9.49 0.59 3.36
N TRP A 132 -10.42 1.50 3.64
CA TRP A 132 -11.59 1.30 4.50
C TRP A 132 -12.43 0.08 4.11
N ASN A 133 -12.61 -0.27 2.83
CA ASN A 133 -13.45 -1.42 2.50
C ASN A 133 -12.75 -2.79 2.66
N PHE A 134 -11.46 -2.79 3.04
CA PHE A 134 -10.66 -4.00 3.24
C PHE A 134 -10.17 -4.04 4.70
N TRP A 135 -11.06 -4.22 5.68
CA TRP A 135 -10.66 -4.20 7.10
C TRP A 135 -9.80 -5.39 7.54
N GLN A 136 -9.49 -6.32 6.64
CA GLN A 136 -8.74 -7.51 7.02
C GLN A 136 -7.29 -7.14 7.34
N GLY A 137 -6.88 -7.54 8.55
CA GLY A 137 -5.57 -7.22 9.11
C GLY A 137 -5.41 -5.80 9.65
N VAL A 138 -6.48 -5.00 9.70
CA VAL A 138 -6.46 -3.62 10.23
C VAL A 138 -6.99 -3.63 11.66
N CYS A 139 -6.20 -3.17 12.63
CA CYS A 139 -6.72 -3.00 13.99
C CYS A 139 -7.79 -1.89 14.01
N PRO A 140 -8.87 -1.99 14.82
CA PRO A 140 -9.90 -0.95 14.90
C PRO A 140 -9.38 0.46 15.20
N GLU A 141 -8.17 0.55 15.75
CA GLU A 141 -7.49 1.79 16.13
C GLU A 141 -6.59 2.36 15.02
N GLU A 142 -6.34 1.59 13.95
CA GLU A 142 -5.51 1.99 12.81
C GLU A 142 -6.29 2.88 11.85
N SER A 143 -5.59 3.85 11.27
CA SER A 143 -6.20 4.73 10.28
C SER A 143 -6.35 4.01 8.94
N ALA A 144 -7.51 4.13 8.29
CA ALA A 144 -7.72 3.60 6.94
C ALA A 144 -8.11 4.72 5.97
N LEU A 145 -7.61 4.64 4.74
CA LEU A 145 -7.96 5.57 3.69
C LEU A 145 -9.40 5.30 3.25
N THR A 146 -10.24 6.32 3.31
CA THR A 146 -11.61 6.24 2.79
C THR A 146 -11.62 6.77 1.35
N TRP A 147 -11.57 5.86 0.38
CA TRP A 147 -11.64 6.19 -1.04
C TRP A 147 -12.95 5.71 -1.66
N VAL A 148 -13.94 6.61 -1.64
CA VAL A 148 -15.30 6.33 -2.13
C VAL A 148 -15.51 6.86 -3.55
N GLU A 149 -14.85 7.96 -3.91
CA GLU A 149 -15.07 8.66 -5.18
C GLU A 149 -13.83 9.44 -5.61
N GLY A 150 -13.78 9.80 -6.91
CA GLY A 150 -12.69 10.61 -7.45
C GLY A 150 -11.37 9.85 -7.50
N THR A 151 -10.25 10.57 -7.57
CA THR A 151 -8.92 9.96 -7.64
C THR A 151 -8.41 9.58 -6.25
N VAL A 152 -7.47 8.63 -6.19
CA VAL A 152 -6.88 8.20 -4.92
C VAL A 152 -6.11 9.34 -4.24
N GLU A 153 -5.47 10.21 -5.03
CA GLU A 153 -4.71 11.37 -4.56
C GLU A 153 -5.62 12.33 -3.80
N ARG A 154 -6.82 12.62 -4.32
CA ARG A 154 -7.80 13.45 -3.61
C ARG A 154 -8.22 12.86 -2.27
N SER A 155 -8.28 11.54 -2.16
CA SER A 155 -8.54 10.86 -0.88
C SER A 155 -7.39 11.06 0.12
N PHE A 156 -6.13 10.99 -0.33
CA PHE A 156 -4.97 11.31 0.51
C PHE A 156 -4.94 12.77 0.93
N GLU A 157 -5.18 13.70 -0.01
CA GLU A 157 -5.28 15.13 0.28
C GLU A 157 -6.37 15.40 1.34
N ARG A 158 -7.52 14.74 1.22
CA ARG A 158 -8.61 14.85 2.19
C ARG A 158 -8.22 14.27 3.55
N HIS A 159 -7.51 13.15 3.59
CA HIS A 159 -7.10 12.49 4.83
C HIS A 159 -6.07 13.33 5.61
N PHE A 160 -5.07 13.88 4.92
CA PHE A 160 -4.02 14.69 5.54
C PHE A 160 -4.38 16.17 5.68
N ARG A 161 -5.57 16.59 5.21
CA ARG A 161 -6.02 17.97 5.36
C ARG A 161 -6.15 18.32 6.85
N PRO A 162 -5.53 19.42 7.31
CA PRO A 162 -5.70 19.88 8.68
C PRO A 162 -7.18 20.08 9.00
N LYS A 163 -7.65 19.47 10.10
CA LYS A 163 -9.04 19.59 10.56
C LYS A 163 -9.39 21.00 11.08
N SER A 164 -8.42 21.92 11.18
CA SER A 164 -8.58 23.28 11.70
C SER A 164 -9.60 24.16 10.95
N LYS A 165 -10.11 23.72 9.79
CA LYS A 165 -11.15 24.42 9.03
C LYS A 165 -12.58 23.87 9.22
N GLN A 166 -12.80 22.85 10.04
CA GLN A 166 -14.13 22.20 10.16
C GLN A 166 -14.82 22.34 11.51
N SER A 167 -14.16 22.92 12.52
CA SER A 167 -14.77 23.20 13.83
C SER A 167 -14.35 24.60 14.32
N PRO A 168 -15.30 25.55 14.44
CA PRO A 168 -15.05 26.83 15.10
C PRO A 168 -15.08 26.58 16.61
N GLY A 169 -13.95 26.14 17.16
CA GLY A 169 -13.81 25.92 18.61
C GLY A 169 -12.83 24.80 18.88
N SER A 170 -11.70 25.17 19.50
CA SER A 170 -10.63 24.31 19.99
C SER A 170 -9.94 23.39 18.97
N GLU A 171 -8.77 23.78 18.53
CA GLU A 171 -7.53 23.03 18.76
C GLU A 171 -6.38 23.99 18.40
N THR A 172 -5.49 24.25 19.37
CA THR A 172 -4.27 25.03 19.19
C THR A 172 -3.52 24.51 17.96
N GLU A 173 -3.55 25.26 16.86
CA GLU A 173 -2.66 25.07 15.73
C GLU A 173 -1.23 25.22 16.26
N PHE A 174 -0.58 24.09 16.59
CA PHE A 174 0.86 24.04 16.78
C PHE A 174 1.50 24.17 15.40
N SER A 175 1.46 25.39 14.86
CA SER A 175 2.29 25.78 13.73
C SER A 175 3.72 25.80 14.25
N VAL A 176 4.45 24.71 14.03
CA VAL A 176 5.90 24.66 14.23
C VAL A 176 6.50 25.70 13.27
N LYS A 177 6.75 26.91 13.78
CA LYS A 177 7.25 28.05 12.99
C LYS A 177 8.64 27.82 12.40
N GLN A 178 9.34 26.79 12.88
CA GLN A 178 10.72 26.50 12.50
C GLN A 178 10.92 24.99 12.46
N SER A 179 11.34 24.46 11.31
CA SER A 179 11.69 23.05 11.18
C SER A 179 12.80 22.70 12.18
N VAL A 180 12.49 21.87 13.16
CA VAL A 180 13.48 21.37 14.10
C VAL A 180 14.12 20.13 13.49
N ILE A 181 15.39 20.23 13.11
CA ILE A 181 16.19 19.06 12.75
C ILE A 181 16.72 18.50 14.07
N LEU A 182 16.25 17.31 14.45
CA LEU A 182 16.77 16.62 15.62
C LEU A 182 18.20 16.16 15.34
N ASP A 183 19.07 16.29 16.34
CA ASP A 183 20.44 15.78 16.25
C ASP A 183 20.44 14.25 16.10
N LYS A 184 21.49 13.70 15.46
CA LYS A 184 21.60 12.24 15.22
C LYS A 184 21.59 11.41 16.52
N SER A 185 21.89 12.02 17.66
CA SER A 185 21.81 11.37 18.97
C SER A 185 20.37 11.16 19.47
N PHE A 186 19.36 11.79 18.86
CA PHE A 186 17.94 11.48 19.10
C PHE A 186 17.53 10.21 18.36
N THR A 187 18.05 9.09 18.84
CA THR A 187 17.59 7.77 18.40
C THR A 187 16.18 7.50 18.94
N ALA A 188 15.49 6.52 18.35
CA ALA A 188 14.20 6.05 18.86
C ALA A 188 14.26 5.78 20.37
N GLN A 189 15.25 5.01 20.82
CA GLN A 189 15.48 4.74 22.24
C GLN A 189 15.61 6.02 23.09
N ARG A 190 16.36 7.03 22.63
CA ARG A 190 16.50 8.28 23.38
C ARG A 190 15.22 9.10 23.43
N ILE A 191 14.40 9.05 22.37
CA ILE A 191 13.06 9.66 22.38
C ILE A 191 12.18 8.96 23.42
N GLU A 192 12.28 7.64 23.55
CA GLU A 192 11.56 6.90 24.59
C GLU A 192 12.05 7.24 26.00
N GLU A 193 13.36 7.24 26.21
CA GLU A 193 13.98 7.51 27.52
C GLU A 193 13.80 8.95 28.01
N LEU A 194 14.04 9.94 27.14
CA LEU A 194 14.03 11.36 27.52
C LEU A 194 12.65 12.00 27.34
N GLY A 195 11.88 11.55 26.35
CA GLY A 195 10.58 12.11 26.00
C GLY A 195 9.41 11.45 26.73
N GLY A 196 9.61 10.29 27.36
CA GLY A 196 8.53 9.51 27.96
C GLY A 196 7.49 9.04 26.94
N LEU A 197 7.87 8.98 25.66
CA LEU A 197 7.03 8.59 24.53
C LEU A 197 7.40 7.18 24.09
N LYS A 198 6.45 6.24 24.03
CA LYS A 198 6.69 4.90 23.50
C LYS A 198 6.60 4.89 21.98
N ILE A 199 7.61 4.38 21.30
CA ILE A 199 7.61 4.25 19.84
C ILE A 199 6.97 2.92 19.46
N ILE A 200 5.94 3.00 18.61
CA ILE A 200 5.29 1.85 18.02
C ILE A 200 5.62 1.80 16.54
N TRP A 201 6.34 0.77 16.11
CA TRP A 201 6.61 0.55 14.70
C TRP A 201 5.34 0.10 13.99
N THR A 202 4.97 0.80 12.91
CA THR A 202 3.77 0.50 12.12
C THR A 202 4.11 0.26 10.66
N ASN A 203 3.37 -0.63 10.01
CA ASN A 203 3.36 -0.82 8.57
C ASN A 203 2.30 0.05 7.87
N ASN A 204 1.51 0.82 8.61
CA ASN A 204 0.50 1.73 8.10
C ASN A 204 1.07 3.15 7.98
N LEU A 205 1.25 3.62 6.74
CA LEU A 205 1.76 4.96 6.49
C LEU A 205 0.81 6.06 7.01
N LEU A 206 -0.50 5.82 7.06
CA LEU A 206 -1.48 6.79 7.57
C LEU A 206 -1.35 7.05 9.07
N ASP A 207 -0.84 6.07 9.81
CA ASP A 207 -0.58 6.22 11.23
C ASP A 207 0.81 6.83 11.50
N HIS A 208 1.60 7.15 10.48
CA HIS A 208 2.91 7.75 10.71
C HIS A 208 2.80 9.08 11.46
N LEU A 209 3.51 9.17 12.58
CA LEU A 209 3.48 10.28 13.54
C LEU A 209 2.12 10.52 14.21
N LYS A 210 1.19 9.57 14.11
CA LYS A 210 -0.02 9.57 14.92
C LYS A 210 0.38 9.41 16.38
N MET A 211 -0.08 10.32 17.22
CA MET A 211 0.11 10.25 18.67
C MET A 211 -1.16 9.71 19.31
N LYS A 212 -1.02 8.80 20.27
CA LYS A 212 -2.07 8.41 21.21
C LYS A 212 -1.76 9.05 22.56
N PRO A 213 -2.37 10.21 22.89
CA PRO A 213 -2.01 10.98 24.08
C PRO A 213 -2.23 10.22 25.38
N LYS A 214 -3.22 9.32 25.43
CA LYS A 214 -3.54 8.53 26.63
C LYS A 214 -2.45 7.53 27.00
N ASP A 215 -1.72 7.03 26.00
CA ASP A 215 -0.74 5.97 26.18
C ASP A 215 0.70 6.46 25.98
N ASN A 216 0.89 7.77 25.74
CA ASN A 216 2.15 8.39 25.30
C ASN A 216 2.80 7.65 24.12
N GLN A 217 2.00 7.08 23.22
CA GLN A 217 2.52 6.32 22.08
C GLN A 217 2.61 7.18 20.83
N VAL A 218 3.70 7.02 20.08
CA VAL A 218 3.86 7.59 18.75
C VAL A 218 4.15 6.48 17.75
N TYR A 219 3.44 6.51 16.63
CA TYR A 219 3.56 5.50 15.59
C TYR A 219 4.62 5.92 14.56
N ILE A 220 5.60 5.07 14.28
CA ILE A 220 6.65 5.33 13.29
C ILE A 220 6.57 4.28 12.18
N TYR A 221 6.39 4.74 10.95
CA TYR A 221 6.37 3.87 9.78
C TYR A 221 7.78 3.36 9.49
N HIS A 222 7.94 2.04 9.37
CA HIS A 222 9.27 1.41 9.31
C HIS A 222 9.68 0.91 7.92
N TYR A 223 8.76 0.85 6.95
CA TYR A 223 9.10 0.51 5.56
C TYR A 223 9.61 1.72 4.77
N ALA A 224 10.47 2.55 5.36
CA ALA A 224 10.97 3.76 4.69
C ALA A 224 11.73 3.46 3.38
N SER A 225 12.37 2.30 3.26
CA SER A 225 13.01 1.85 2.03
C SER A 225 12.01 1.73 0.86
N TYR A 226 10.76 1.37 1.16
CA TYR A 226 9.68 1.28 0.19
C TYR A 226 9.25 2.65 -0.35
N LEU A 227 9.20 3.69 0.48
CA LEU A 227 8.84 5.04 0.01
C LEU A 227 9.80 5.53 -1.09
N ASN A 228 11.07 5.10 -1.05
CA ASN A 228 12.03 5.41 -2.11
C ASN A 228 11.67 4.80 -3.48
N LEU A 229 10.88 3.71 -3.53
CA LEU A 229 10.33 3.17 -4.79
C LEU A 229 9.27 4.11 -5.38
N GLN A 230 8.56 4.85 -4.54
CA GLN A 230 7.49 5.76 -4.96
C GLN A 230 8.01 7.15 -5.36
N LEU A 231 9.22 7.53 -4.93
CA LEU A 231 9.82 8.85 -5.22
C LEU A 231 10.24 9.06 -6.69
N LYS A 232 10.30 8.00 -7.51
CA LYS A 232 10.78 8.06 -8.91
C LYS A 232 9.69 8.35 -9.95
N LYS A 233 8.79 9.31 -9.69
CA LYS A 233 7.91 9.86 -10.72
C LYS A 233 8.34 11.26 -11.12
#